data_AF-A0A3S4KCR2-F1
#
_entry.id   AF-A0A3S4KCR2-F1
#
_cell.length_a   1.000
_cell.length_b   1.000
_cell.length_c   1.000
_cell.angle_alpha   90.00
_cell.angle_beta   90.00
_cell.angle_gamma   90.00
#
_symmetry.space_group_name_H-M   'P 1'
#
loop_
_entity.id
_entity.type
_entity.pdbx_description
1 polymer ?
#
loop_
_entity_poly.entity_id
_entity_poly.type
_entity_poly.pdbx_seq_one_letter_code
_entity_poly.pdbx_strand_id
1 'polypeptide(L)'
;MAEAERFLPSFIDKVEGVMSKHGVSDEHIVTRVTGCPNGCGRAMLAEVGLVGKAPGRYNLHIGGNRNGTRIPRMYRENITESEILDSLDELVGRWAKEREAGEGFGDFTVRAGIIRPVLDPARDFWE
;
A
#
# COMPACT_ATOMS: atom_id res chain seq x y z
N MET A 1 8.97 13.27 -8.72
CA MET A 1 8.85 11.99 -9.44
C MET A 1 9.89 11.02 -8.90
N ALA A 2 9.68 9.72 -9.05
CA ALA A 2 10.58 8.65 -8.62
C ALA A 2 10.61 7.51 -9.66
N GLU A 3 11.50 6.54 -9.48
CA GLU A 3 11.52 5.30 -10.27
C GLU A 3 10.24 4.47 -10.03
N ALA A 4 9.90 3.57 -10.97
CA ALA A 4 8.81 2.62 -10.78
C ALA A 4 9.20 1.23 -11.29
N GLU A 5 9.32 1.05 -12.61
CA GLU A 5 9.63 -0.25 -13.23
C GLU A 5 10.95 -0.84 -12.72
N ARG A 6 12.03 -0.05 -12.68
CA ARG A 6 13.35 -0.51 -12.23
C ARG A 6 13.45 -0.69 -10.71
N PHE A 7 12.55 -0.07 -9.96
CA PHE A 7 12.47 -0.16 -8.50
C PHE A 7 11.64 -1.38 -8.05
N LEU A 8 10.64 -1.76 -8.85
CA LEU A 8 9.65 -2.75 -8.46
C LEU A 8 10.25 -4.15 -8.14
N PRO A 9 11.17 -4.73 -8.93
CA PRO A 9 11.67 -6.09 -8.64
C PRO A 9 12.29 -6.21 -7.26
N SER A 10 13.26 -5.34 -6.93
CA SER A 10 13.94 -5.39 -5.63
C SER A 10 13.05 -4.97 -4.47
N PHE A 11 12.04 -4.12 -4.71
CA PHE A 11 11.07 -3.76 -3.69
C PHE A 11 10.13 -4.94 -3.37
N ILE A 12 9.67 -5.68 -4.38
CA ILE A 12 8.82 -6.86 -4.18
C ILE A 12 9.58 -7.96 -3.43
N ASP A 13 10.86 -8.20 -3.72
CA ASP A 13 11.68 -9.16 -2.96
C ASP A 13 11.65 -8.84 -1.44
N LYS A 14 11.70 -7.55 -1.08
CA LYS A 14 11.66 -7.10 0.32
C LYS A 14 10.26 -7.23 0.92
N VAL A 15 9.21 -6.93 0.16
CA VAL A 15 7.81 -7.13 0.58
C VAL A 15 7.53 -8.61 0.82
N GLU A 16 7.98 -9.50 -0.07
CA GLU A 16 7.89 -10.95 0.13
C GLU A 16 8.65 -11.40 1.38
N GLY A 17 9.82 -10.81 1.65
CA GLY A 17 10.54 -11.00 2.91
C GLY A 17 9.71 -10.63 4.15
N VAL A 18 8.99 -9.51 4.10
CA VAL A 18 8.05 -9.09 5.16
C VAL A 18 6.88 -10.07 5.29
N MET A 19 6.27 -10.49 4.17
CA MET A 19 5.16 -11.45 4.15
C MET A 19 5.58 -12.80 4.76
N SER A 20 6.78 -13.27 4.42
CA SER A 20 7.37 -14.50 4.95
C SER A 20 7.66 -14.41 6.44
N LYS A 21 8.23 -13.29 6.90
CA LYS A 21 8.48 -13.03 8.32
C LYS A 21 7.23 -13.16 9.18
N HIS A 22 6.07 -12.74 8.66
CA HIS A 22 4.79 -12.80 9.39
C HIS A 22 3.94 -14.03 9.07
N GLY A 23 4.48 -15.00 8.32
CA GLY A 23 3.80 -16.28 8.06
C GLY A 23 2.62 -16.20 7.10
N VAL A 24 2.62 -15.21 6.20
CA VAL A 24 1.56 -14.99 5.20
C VAL A 24 2.07 -15.10 3.76
N SER A 25 3.13 -15.90 3.53
CA SER A 25 3.75 -16.07 2.20
C SER A 25 2.80 -16.55 1.10
N ASP A 26 1.77 -17.31 1.45
CA ASP A 26 0.77 -17.83 0.50
C ASP A 26 -0.34 -16.80 0.17
N GLU A 27 -0.32 -15.65 0.85
CA GLU A 27 -1.24 -14.55 0.60
C GLU A 27 -0.64 -13.52 -0.34
N HIS A 28 -1.50 -12.64 -0.85
CA HIS A 28 -1.08 -11.50 -1.65
C HIS A 28 -1.71 -10.20 -1.17
N ILE A 29 -0.99 -9.12 -1.43
CA ILE A 29 -1.44 -7.74 -1.29
C ILE A 29 -1.32 -7.09 -2.66
N VAL A 30 -2.39 -6.50 -3.18
CA VAL A 30 -2.34 -5.76 -4.45
C VAL A 30 -1.47 -4.52 -4.27
N THR A 31 -0.19 -4.66 -4.62
CA THR A 31 0.84 -3.63 -4.47
C THR A 31 1.19 -3.04 -5.83
N ARG A 32 1.20 -1.72 -5.94
CA ARG A 32 1.49 -1.02 -7.21
C ARG A 32 2.33 0.23 -6.99
N VAL A 33 3.22 0.51 -7.94
CA VAL A 33 4.07 1.70 -7.94
C VAL A 33 3.79 2.54 -9.19
N THR A 34 3.61 3.84 -9.02
CA THR A 34 3.57 4.81 -10.11
C THR A 34 4.63 5.88 -9.87
N GLY A 35 5.46 6.19 -10.88
CA GLY A 35 6.61 7.09 -10.71
C GLY A 35 6.25 8.57 -10.54
N CYS A 36 5.02 8.95 -10.89
CA CYS A 36 4.50 10.31 -10.75
C CYS A 36 2.97 10.28 -10.52
N PRO A 37 2.35 11.41 -10.10
CA PRO A 37 0.92 11.45 -9.77
C PRO A 37 -0.02 11.31 -10.97
N ASN A 38 0.49 11.23 -12.21
CA ASN A 38 -0.34 10.91 -13.39
C ASN A 38 -0.96 9.50 -13.32
N GLY A 39 -0.41 8.59 -12.51
CA GLY A 39 -1.10 7.36 -12.12
C GLY A 39 -1.07 6.20 -13.13
N CYS A 40 -0.15 6.17 -14.10
CA CYS A 40 -0.06 5.10 -15.11
C CYS A 40 0.02 3.69 -14.49
N GLY A 41 0.70 3.56 -13.35
CA GLY A 41 0.83 2.29 -12.62
C GLY A 41 -0.43 1.85 -11.87
N ARG A 42 -1.53 2.62 -11.95
CA ARG A 42 -2.81 2.34 -11.27
C ARG A 42 -2.68 2.16 -9.75
N ALA A 43 -1.74 2.86 -9.12
CA ALA A 43 -1.51 2.81 -7.68
C ALA A 43 -2.71 3.29 -6.85
N MET A 44 -3.56 4.16 -7.42
CA MET A 44 -4.80 4.63 -6.78
C MET A 44 -5.96 3.62 -6.84
N LEU A 45 -5.70 2.37 -7.24
CA LEU A 45 -6.64 1.25 -7.18
C LEU A 45 -5.92 0.00 -6.62
N ALA A 46 -4.96 0.22 -5.73
CA ALA A 46 -4.17 -0.82 -5.08
C ALA A 46 -4.54 -0.90 -3.59
N GLU A 47 -4.29 -2.04 -2.95
CA GLU A 47 -4.33 -2.14 -1.49
C GLU A 47 -3.17 -1.35 -0.87
N VAL A 48 -1.99 -1.42 -1.51
CA VAL A 48 -0.80 -0.63 -1.20
C VAL A 48 -0.32 0.09 -2.46
N GLY A 49 -0.38 1.42 -2.46
CA GLY A 49 -0.02 2.26 -3.60
C GLY A 49 1.16 3.19 -3.28
N LEU A 50 2.21 3.16 -4.10
CA LEU A 50 3.32 4.10 -4.02
C LEU A 50 3.22 5.12 -5.17
N VAL A 51 3.19 6.40 -4.84
CA VAL A 51 3.15 7.51 -5.81
C VAL A 51 4.44 8.33 -5.70
N GLY A 52 5.28 8.31 -6.74
CA GLY A 52 6.60 8.92 -6.73
C GLY A 52 6.58 10.43 -6.60
N LYS A 53 7.29 10.96 -5.60
CA LYS A 53 7.33 12.38 -5.24
C LYS A 53 8.69 13.03 -5.50
N ALA A 54 9.79 12.34 -5.19
CA ALA A 54 11.17 12.77 -5.49
C ALA A 54 12.05 11.53 -5.71
N PRO A 55 13.30 11.65 -6.23
CA PRO A 55 14.19 10.50 -6.38
C PRO A 55 14.29 9.69 -5.08
N GLY A 56 13.92 8.41 -5.15
CA GLY A 56 13.89 7.50 -3.98
C GLY A 56 12.80 7.77 -2.94
N ARG A 57 11.80 8.64 -3.23
CA ARG A 57 10.74 9.01 -2.29
C ARG A 57 9.34 8.90 -2.88
N TYR A 58 8.40 8.39 -2.08
CA TYR A 58 7.03 8.11 -2.48
C TYR A 58 6.03 8.58 -1.43
N ASN A 59 4.81 8.88 -1.88
CA ASN A 59 3.65 8.92 -1.01
C ASN A 59 3.09 7.50 -0.93
N LEU A 60 2.96 6.98 0.29
CA LEU A 60 2.37 5.68 0.59
C LEU A 60 0.87 5.84 0.80
N HIS A 61 0.09 5.13 0.00
CA HIS A 61 -1.36 5.06 0.09
C HIS A 61 -1.78 3.64 0.48
N ILE A 62 -2.75 3.51 1.37
CA ILE A 62 -3.32 2.22 1.80
C ILE A 62 -4.85 2.28 1.88
N GLY A 63 -5.49 1.13 2.00
CA GLY A 63 -6.93 1.04 2.22
C GLY A 63 -7.76 0.88 0.95
N GLY A 64 -7.16 0.57 -0.19
CA GLY A 64 -7.88 0.02 -1.34
C GLY A 64 -8.37 -1.41 -1.06
N ASN A 65 -8.74 -2.16 -2.09
CA ASN A 65 -9.23 -3.53 -1.94
C ASN A 65 -8.80 -4.42 -3.11
N ARG A 66 -8.90 -5.74 -2.95
CA ARG A 66 -8.43 -6.74 -3.94
C ARG A 66 -9.11 -6.62 -5.30
N ASN A 67 -10.39 -6.25 -5.34
CA ASN A 67 -11.17 -6.08 -6.57
C ASN A 67 -11.05 -4.68 -7.20
N GLY A 68 -10.31 -3.74 -6.57
CA GLY A 68 -10.02 -2.42 -7.14
C GLY A 68 -11.23 -1.49 -7.25
N THR A 69 -12.17 -1.57 -6.31
CA THR A 69 -13.37 -0.71 -6.28
C THR A 69 -13.28 0.44 -5.29
N ARG A 70 -12.18 0.56 -4.53
CA ARG A 70 -11.95 1.64 -3.56
C ARG A 70 -10.58 2.30 -3.77
N ILE A 71 -10.55 3.62 -3.70
CA ILE A 71 -9.31 4.42 -3.78
C ILE A 71 -8.60 4.37 -2.42
N PRO A 72 -7.28 4.06 -2.37
CA PRO A 72 -6.52 4.12 -1.13
C PRO A 72 -6.24 5.58 -0.74
N ARG A 73 -6.31 5.87 0.56
CA ARG A 73 -5.99 7.19 1.13
C ARG A 73 -4.49 7.31 1.38
N MET A 74 -3.95 8.52 1.29
CA MET A 74 -2.56 8.77 1.67
C MET A 74 -2.37 8.51 3.16
N TYR A 75 -1.41 7.66 3.49
CA TYR A 75 -1.07 7.29 4.87
C TYR A 75 0.21 7.97 5.33
N ARG A 76 1.23 8.01 4.47
CA ARG A 76 2.48 8.74 4.72
C ARG A 76 2.96 9.44 3.46
N GLU A 77 3.51 10.64 3.65
CA GLU A 77 3.93 11.49 2.55
C GLU A 77 5.45 11.57 2.44
N ASN A 78 5.96 11.52 1.20
CA ASN A 78 7.36 11.81 0.85
C ASN A 78 8.42 10.96 1.58
N ILE A 79 8.12 9.69 1.83
CA ILE A 79 8.98 8.78 2.59
C ILE A 79 9.85 7.92 1.67
N THR A 80 10.97 7.45 2.21
CA THR A 80 11.95 6.57 1.54
C THR A 80 11.49 5.11 1.54
N GLU A 81 12.15 4.27 0.74
CA GLU A 81 11.89 2.83 0.71
C GLU A 81 11.98 2.16 2.09
N SER A 82 13.00 2.47 2.89
CA SER A 82 13.17 1.88 4.23
C SER A 82 12.00 2.23 5.15
N GLU A 83 11.57 3.50 5.15
CA GLU A 83 10.41 3.95 5.95
C GLU A 83 9.09 3.29 5.49
N ILE A 84 8.97 3.01 4.18
CA ILE A 84 7.83 2.27 3.62
C ILE A 84 7.86 0.82 4.13
N LEU A 85 9.01 0.16 4.06
CA LEU A 85 9.16 -1.22 4.52
C LEU A 85 8.93 -1.36 6.02
N ASP A 86 9.41 -0.42 6.84
CA ASP A 86 9.13 -0.41 8.28
C ASP A 86 7.62 -0.29 8.56
N SER A 87 6.93 0.58 7.80
CA SER A 87 5.47 0.71 7.90
C SER A 87 4.76 -0.57 7.48
N LEU A 88 5.19 -1.22 6.39
CA LEU A 88 4.59 -2.46 5.93
C LEU A 88 4.87 -3.63 6.89
N ASP A 89 6.05 -3.69 7.50
CA ASP A 89 6.40 -4.72 8.49
C ASP A 89 5.45 -4.68 9.69
N GLU A 90 5.19 -3.49 10.24
CA GLU A 90 4.23 -3.33 11.32
C GLU A 90 2.81 -3.72 10.89
N LEU A 91 2.34 -3.19 9.74
CA LEU A 91 0.97 -3.37 9.29
C LEU A 91 0.67 -4.81 8.87
N VAL A 92 1.59 -5.48 8.17
CA VAL A 92 1.45 -6.88 7.78
C VAL A 92 1.48 -7.77 9.03
N GLY A 93 2.33 -7.46 10.02
CA GLY A 93 2.36 -8.19 11.27
C GLY A 93 1.06 -8.10 12.08
N ARG A 94 0.37 -6.95 12.01
CA ARG A 94 -0.98 -6.81 12.57
C ARG A 94 -2.02 -7.56 11.74
N TRP A 95 -2.02 -7.40 10.42
CA TRP A 95 -2.95 -8.09 9.53
C TRP A 95 -2.88 -9.61 9.69
N ALA A 96 -1.67 -10.18 9.76
CA ALA A 96 -1.48 -11.62 9.94
C ALA A 96 -2.14 -12.17 11.22
N LYS A 97 -2.26 -11.36 12.28
CA LYS A 97 -2.79 -11.76 13.59
C LYS A 97 -4.25 -11.38 13.80
N GLU A 98 -4.68 -10.27 13.22
CA GLU A 98 -5.96 -9.62 13.52
C GLU A 98 -6.99 -9.77 12.39
N ARG A 99 -6.61 -10.33 11.23
CA ARG A 99 -7.50 -10.47 10.08
C ARG A 99 -8.65 -11.45 10.32
N GLU A 100 -9.78 -11.15 9.70
CA GLU A 100 -10.88 -12.10 9.56
C GLU A 100 -10.58 -13.14 8.46
N ALA A 101 -11.34 -14.23 8.44
CA ALA A 101 -11.13 -15.31 7.46
C ALA A 101 -11.33 -14.80 6.02
N GLY A 102 -10.26 -14.88 5.22
CA GLY A 102 -10.26 -14.43 3.82
C GLY A 102 -10.15 -12.90 3.64
N GLU A 103 -9.96 -12.12 4.70
CA GLU A 103 -9.86 -10.66 4.64
C GLU A 103 -8.57 -10.22 3.95
N GLY A 104 -8.71 -9.35 2.93
CA GLY A 104 -7.58 -8.70 2.26
C GLY A 104 -6.95 -7.61 3.12
N PHE A 105 -5.67 -7.32 2.88
CA PHE A 105 -4.91 -6.34 3.64
C PHE A 105 -5.55 -4.95 3.60
N GLY A 106 -6.02 -4.51 2.44
CA GLY A 106 -6.61 -3.18 2.28
C GLY A 106 -7.90 -3.00 3.08
N ASP A 107 -8.78 -4.01 3.07
CA ASP A 107 -10.01 -4.00 3.89
C ASP A 107 -9.68 -4.06 5.39
N PHE A 108 -8.69 -4.87 5.78
CA PHE A 108 -8.18 -4.91 7.14
C PHE A 108 -7.74 -3.53 7.65
N THR A 109 -6.93 -2.80 6.87
CA THR A 109 -6.44 -1.48 7.30
C THR A 109 -7.58 -0.49 7.57
N VAL A 110 -8.69 -0.61 6.85
CA VAL A 110 -9.89 0.19 7.06
C VAL A 110 -10.65 -0.29 8.31
N ARG A 111 -10.93 -1.59 8.41
CA ARG A 111 -11.67 -2.18 9.55
C ARG A 111 -10.97 -1.95 10.88
N ALA A 112 -9.64 -2.12 10.91
CA ALA A 112 -8.82 -1.95 12.10
C ALA A 112 -8.55 -0.47 12.46
N GLY A 113 -9.15 0.48 11.72
CA GLY A 113 -9.03 1.91 12.00
C GLY A 113 -7.64 2.51 11.73
N ILE A 114 -6.78 1.81 10.98
CA ILE A 114 -5.45 2.30 10.60
C ILE A 114 -5.57 3.47 9.62
N ILE A 115 -6.54 3.39 8.70
CA ILE A 115 -6.81 4.44 7.72
C ILE A 115 -8.31 4.62 7.51
N ARG A 116 -8.76 5.86 7.35
CA ARG A 116 -10.15 6.15 6.95
C ARG A 116 -10.37 5.79 5.49
N PRO A 117 -11.50 5.14 5.13
CA PRO A 117 -11.80 4.85 3.73
C PRO A 117 -12.04 6.14 2.93
N VAL A 118 -11.85 6.06 1.63
CA VAL A 118 -12.32 7.07 0.66
C VAL A 118 -13.67 6.57 0.14
N LEU A 119 -14.74 7.30 0.43
CA LEU A 119 -16.12 6.94 0.10
C LEU A 119 -16.70 7.83 -0.99
N ASP A 120 -16.36 9.12 -0.97
CA ASP A 120 -16.73 10.11 -1.97
C ASP A 120 -15.48 10.90 -2.41
N PRO A 121 -14.69 10.38 -3.35
CA PRO A 121 -13.36 10.91 -3.64
C PRO A 121 -13.36 12.36 -4.15
N ALA A 122 -14.50 12.85 -4.65
CA ALA A 122 -14.63 14.26 -5.04
C ALA A 122 -14.66 15.21 -3.83
N ARG A 123 -14.97 14.70 -2.63
CA ARG A 123 -15.15 15.47 -1.40
C ARG A 123 -14.18 15.06 -0.30
N ASP A 124 -13.98 13.76 -0.10
CA ASP A 124 -13.31 13.22 1.08
C ASP A 124 -11.88 12.73 0.83
N PHE A 125 -11.37 12.79 -0.40
CA PHE A 125 -10.08 12.15 -0.73
C PHE A 125 -8.88 12.78 -0.01
N TRP A 126 -8.92 14.09 0.25
CA TRP A 126 -7.80 14.85 0.84
C TRP A 126 -7.92 15.05 2.36
N GLU A 127 -9.01 14.58 2.96
CA GLU A 127 -9.28 14.72 4.41
C GLU A 127 -8.47 13.77 5.31
#